data_AF-A0A318CPK7-F1
#
_entry.id   AF-A0A318CPK7-F1
#
_cell.length_a   1.000
_cell.length_b   1.000
_cell.length_c   1.000
_cell.angle_alpha   90.00
_cell.angle_beta   90.00
_cell.angle_gamma   90.00
#
_symmetry.space_group_name_H-M   'P 1'
#
loop_
_entity.id
_entity.type
_entity.pdbx_description
1 polymer ?
#
loop_
_entity_poly.entity_id
_entity_poly.type
_entity_poly.pdbx_seq_one_letter_code
_entity_poly.pdbx_strand_id
1 'polypeptide(L)'
;MTGHLSEKEFELFRHLIRKHVGISFARTKKMALQRKLASRMSSLGLESYSEYYRCLLHDKEGGWELRRLINTITVDQSAFFRHTKQFELLASVILPHLATRNNTTRKLRIWSAGCATGQEAYSIAMAVSEIFEEERTWDIKILASDVDTDALKIAYRGIYPEECMQQQVPIEYLNRYFTKGTGRNSGFFLAREALRKNSCFAGSTLSILTFHSEAL
;
A
#
# COMPACT_ATOMS: atom_id res chain seq x y z
N MET A 1 13.95 7.05 28.96
CA MET A 1 14.57 7.96 27.96
C MET A 1 15.25 7.10 26.91
N THR A 2 14.71 7.00 25.69
CA THR A 2 15.44 6.33 24.59
C THR A 2 16.58 7.24 24.13
N GLY A 3 17.80 6.70 24.05
CA GLY A 3 19.01 7.46 23.72
C GLY A 3 19.00 8.14 22.35
N HIS A 4 20.07 8.88 22.03
CA HIS A 4 20.31 9.49 20.73
C HIS A 4 20.84 8.46 19.72
N LEU A 5 20.32 8.43 18.48
CA LEU A 5 20.81 7.54 17.43
C LEU A 5 22.11 8.12 16.83
N SER A 6 23.24 7.45 17.09
CA SER A 6 24.53 7.87 16.56
C SER A 6 24.58 7.78 15.04
N GLU A 7 25.52 8.48 14.41
CA GLU A 7 25.68 8.41 12.94
C GLU A 7 26.08 7.01 12.46
N LYS A 8 26.89 6.30 13.24
CA LYS A 8 27.28 4.92 12.94
C LYS A 8 26.07 3.98 12.98
N GLU A 9 25.26 4.05 14.05
CA GLU A 9 24.04 3.25 14.15
C GLU A 9 23.04 3.61 13.05
N PHE A 10 22.89 4.90 12.73
CA PHE A 10 22.03 5.34 11.65
C PHE A 10 22.41 4.70 10.31
N GLU A 11 23.69 4.68 9.93
CA GLU A 11 24.14 4.04 8.70
C GLU A 11 23.97 2.51 8.75
N LEU A 12 24.12 1.86 9.91
CA LEU A 12 23.83 0.43 10.08
C LEU A 12 22.35 0.11 9.80
N PHE A 13 21.41 0.88 10.36
CA PHE A 13 19.98 0.69 10.09
C PHE A 13 19.63 1.01 8.64
N ARG A 14 20.17 2.08 8.05
CA ARG A 14 19.96 2.42 6.63
C ARG A 14 20.41 1.28 5.73
N HIS A 15 21.59 0.71 5.99
CA HIS A 15 22.10 -0.41 5.22
C HIS A 15 21.20 -1.64 5.36
N LEU A 16 20.79 -1.98 6.59
CA LEU A 16 19.92 -3.11 6.87
C LEU A 16 18.57 -2.98 6.16
N ILE A 17 17.94 -1.80 6.24
CA ILE A 17 16.67 -1.50 5.58
C ILE A 17 16.84 -1.60 4.06
N ARG A 18 17.86 -0.95 3.49
CA ARG A 18 18.11 -0.99 2.04
C ARG A 18 18.32 -2.41 1.54
N LYS A 19 19.04 -3.24 2.29
CA LYS A 19 19.29 -4.64 1.95
C LYS A 19 17.99 -5.47 1.89
N HIS A 20 17.01 -5.18 2.75
CA HIS A 20 15.80 -5.98 2.87
C HIS A 20 14.62 -5.50 2.01
N VAL A 21 14.45 -4.19 1.84
CA VAL A 21 13.30 -3.63 1.12
C VAL A 21 13.67 -2.82 -0.12
N GLY A 22 14.97 -2.59 -0.37
CA GLY A 22 15.44 -1.74 -1.48
C GLY A 22 15.22 -0.24 -1.27
N ILE A 23 14.63 0.17 -0.15
CA ILE A 23 14.33 1.58 0.15
C ILE A 23 15.57 2.28 0.69
N SER A 24 15.95 3.39 0.05
CA SER A 24 17.00 4.29 0.53
C SER A 24 16.40 5.37 1.42
N PHE A 25 16.65 5.30 2.73
CA PHE A 25 16.30 6.39 3.63
C PHE A 25 17.24 7.57 3.41
N ALA A 26 16.70 8.74 3.07
CA ALA A 26 17.48 9.98 2.97
C ALA A 26 18.03 10.39 4.34
N ARG A 27 19.23 10.99 4.38
CA ARG A 27 19.84 11.49 5.64
C ARG A 27 18.95 12.51 6.35
N THR A 28 18.21 13.32 5.59
CA THR A 28 17.22 14.28 6.10
C THR A 28 16.10 13.62 6.91
N LYS A 29 15.84 12.32 6.72
CA LYS A 29 14.82 11.56 7.45
C LYS A 29 15.36 10.88 8.73
N LYS A 30 16.59 11.18 9.18
CA LYS A 30 17.20 10.58 10.39
C LYS A 30 16.31 10.68 11.63
N MET A 31 15.75 11.86 11.90
CA MET A 31 14.88 12.07 13.06
C MET A 31 13.59 11.24 12.99
N ALA A 32 13.01 11.09 11.80
CA ALA A 32 11.83 10.26 11.60
C ALA A 32 12.15 8.78 11.82
N LEU A 33 13.29 8.30 11.30
CA LEU A 33 13.74 6.93 11.54
C LEU A 33 14.01 6.70 13.04
N GLN A 34 14.71 7.61 13.71
CA GLN A 34 15.00 7.52 15.15
C GLN A 34 13.71 7.35 15.96
N ARG A 35 12.67 8.15 15.70
CA ARG A 35 11.38 8.05 16.40
C ARG A 35 10.72 6.68 16.20
N LYS A 36 10.75 6.15 14.99
CA LYS A 36 10.16 4.84 14.67
C LYS A 36 10.95 3.69 15.30
N LEU A 37 12.29 3.76 15.30
CA LEU A 37 13.16 2.82 16.02
C LEU A 37 12.89 2.85 17.53
N ALA A 38 12.84 4.04 18.14
CA ALA A 38 12.57 4.22 19.56
C ALA A 38 11.20 3.64 19.96
N SER A 39 10.18 3.80 19.10
CA SER A 39 8.86 3.20 19.32
C SER A 39 8.91 1.67 19.33
N ARG A 40 9.68 1.05 18.41
CA ARG A 40 9.86 -0.41 18.39
C ARG A 40 10.64 -0.89 19.62
N MET A 41 11.74 -0.23 19.96
CA MET A 41 12.53 -0.52 21.16
C MET A 41 11.69 -0.51 22.44
N SER A 42 10.85 0.52 22.61
CA SER A 42 9.94 0.63 23.74
C SER A 42 9.00 -0.58 23.84
N SER A 43 8.47 -1.06 22.70
CA SER A 43 7.59 -2.25 22.67
C SER A 43 8.28 -3.56 23.02
N LEU A 44 9.62 -3.60 22.96
CA LEU A 44 10.46 -4.76 23.29
C LEU A 44 11.18 -4.60 24.64
N GLY A 45 11.03 -3.47 25.33
CA GLY A 45 11.77 -3.17 26.54
C GLY A 45 13.29 -2.99 26.33
N LEU A 46 13.71 -2.59 25.12
CA LEU A 46 15.14 -2.38 24.80
C LEU A 46 15.56 -0.93 25.05
N GLU A 47 16.76 -0.74 25.59
CA GLU A 47 17.24 0.58 26.01
C GLU A 47 18.24 1.22 25.04
N SER A 48 18.88 0.42 24.16
CA SER A 48 19.85 0.91 23.18
C SER A 48 19.54 0.50 21.73
N TYR A 49 19.90 1.37 20.78
CA TYR A 49 19.77 1.05 19.35
C TYR A 49 20.69 -0.09 18.92
N SER A 50 21.87 -0.20 19.52
CA SER A 50 22.80 -1.30 19.28
C SER A 50 22.25 -2.66 19.74
N GLU A 51 21.51 -2.74 20.85
CA GLU A 51 20.76 -3.94 21.24
C GLU A 51 19.67 -4.27 20.25
N TYR A 52 18.90 -3.26 19.84
CA TYR A 52 17.84 -3.47 18.85
C TYR A 52 18.39 -3.92 17.50
N TYR A 53 19.51 -3.36 17.04
CA TYR A 53 20.18 -3.80 15.83
C TYR A 53 20.61 -5.28 15.91
N ARG A 54 21.19 -5.71 17.04
CA ARG A 54 21.53 -7.12 17.28
C ARG A 54 20.28 -8.01 17.32
N CYS A 55 19.19 -7.54 17.93
CA CYS A 55 17.90 -8.23 17.93
C CYS A 55 17.40 -8.49 16.50
N LEU A 56 17.52 -7.50 15.61
CA LEU A 56 17.12 -7.64 14.20
C LEU A 56 18.00 -8.63 13.42
N LEU A 57 19.31 -8.68 13.71
CA LEU A 57 20.24 -9.61 13.05
C LEU A 57 20.09 -11.05 13.53
N HIS A 58 19.70 -11.23 14.80
CA HIS A 58 19.60 -12.54 15.46
C HIS A 58 18.16 -12.92 15.77
N ASP A 59 17.20 -12.40 15.02
CA ASP A 59 15.77 -12.64 15.23
C ASP A 59 15.47 -14.15 15.09
N LYS A 60 15.35 -14.82 16.25
CA LYS A 60 15.12 -16.26 16.37
C LYS A 60 13.72 -16.67 15.89
N GLU A 61 12.82 -15.71 15.68
CA GLU A 61 11.47 -15.97 15.17
C GLU A 61 11.42 -15.96 13.64
N GLY A 62 12.55 -15.82 12.94
CA GLY A 62 12.57 -15.86 11.46
C GLY A 62 12.29 -14.51 10.80
N GLY A 63 12.65 -13.41 11.46
CA GLY A 63 12.61 -12.06 10.89
C GLY A 63 11.30 -11.28 11.12
N TRP A 64 10.47 -11.68 12.09
CA TRP A 64 9.24 -10.98 12.45
C TRP A 64 9.48 -9.55 12.91
N GLU A 65 10.49 -9.31 13.74
CA GLU A 65 10.75 -7.96 14.24
C GLU A 65 11.26 -7.05 13.13
N LEU A 66 12.06 -7.59 12.22
CA LEU A 66 12.48 -6.86 11.02
C LEU A 66 11.29 -6.48 10.14
N ARG A 67 10.31 -7.38 9.98
CA ARG A 67 9.07 -7.09 9.27
C ARG A 67 8.23 -6.01 9.97
N ARG A 68 8.13 -6.05 11.30
CA ARG A 68 7.46 -5.01 12.10
C ARG A 68 8.15 -3.66 11.97
N LEU A 69 9.49 -3.65 11.97
CA LEU A 69 10.27 -2.45 11.72
C LEU A 69 9.96 -1.90 10.32
N ILE A 70 10.01 -2.76 9.29
CA ILE A 70 9.70 -2.40 7.90
C ILE A 70 8.32 -1.76 7.83
N ASN A 71 7.26 -2.43 8.29
CA ASN A 71 5.90 -1.89 8.29
C ASN A 71 5.89 -0.53 9.01
N THR A 72 6.49 -0.43 10.20
CA THR A 72 6.56 0.83 10.96
C THR A 72 7.22 1.95 10.16
N ILE A 73 8.33 1.71 9.47
CA ILE A 73 9.05 2.73 8.70
C ILE A 73 8.37 3.09 7.37
N THR A 74 7.60 2.18 6.80
CA THR A 74 6.88 2.36 5.54
C THR A 74 5.43 2.81 5.70
N VAL A 75 4.88 2.86 6.93
CA VAL A 75 3.55 3.46 7.15
C VAL A 75 3.56 4.90 6.66
N ASP A 76 3.01 5.09 5.47
CA ASP A 76 2.60 6.36 4.89
C ASP A 76 1.07 6.43 4.90
N GLN A 77 0.54 7.64 5.08
CA GLN A 77 -0.89 7.88 4.96
C GLN A 77 -1.32 7.68 3.51
N SER A 78 -2.32 6.82 3.30
CA SER A 78 -2.98 6.60 2.03
C SER A 78 -4.41 7.17 2.08
N ALA A 79 -4.87 7.72 0.97
CA ALA A 79 -6.19 8.34 0.85
C ALA A 79 -6.79 7.99 -0.50
N PHE A 80 -8.12 7.89 -0.55
CA PHE A 80 -8.83 7.78 -1.82
C PHE A 80 -8.61 9.07 -2.62
N PHE A 81 -8.38 8.93 -3.92
CA PHE A 81 -8.18 10.06 -4.83
C PHE A 81 -7.15 11.11 -4.35
N ARG A 82 -6.10 10.69 -3.61
CA ARG A 82 -5.09 11.57 -2.97
C ARG A 82 -4.56 12.68 -3.88
N HIS A 83 -4.35 12.38 -5.16
CA HIS A 83 -3.94 13.33 -6.18
C HIS A 83 -5.06 13.48 -7.22
N THR A 84 -6.13 14.18 -6.86
CA THR A 84 -7.37 14.26 -7.66
C THR A 84 -7.13 14.62 -9.11
N LYS A 85 -6.24 15.59 -9.41
CA LYS A 85 -5.87 15.97 -10.78
C LYS A 85 -5.25 14.82 -11.61
N GLN A 86 -4.50 13.92 -10.98
CA GLN A 86 -3.95 12.73 -11.65
C GLN A 86 -5.06 11.73 -11.97
N PHE A 87 -6.04 11.57 -11.09
CA PHE A 87 -7.22 10.74 -11.32
C PHE A 87 -8.16 11.33 -12.39
N GLU A 88 -8.32 12.64 -12.43
CA GLU A 88 -9.03 13.34 -13.51
C GLU A 88 -8.37 13.08 -14.86
N LEU A 89 -7.04 13.20 -14.94
CA LEU A 89 -6.29 12.89 -16.17
C LEU A 89 -6.41 11.40 -16.54
N LEU A 90 -6.34 10.51 -15.55
CA LEU A 90 -6.53 9.07 -15.74
C LEU A 90 -7.90 8.78 -16.38
N ALA A 91 -8.96 9.32 -15.81
CA ALA A 91 -10.33 9.08 -16.25
C ALA A 91 -10.68 9.78 -17.58
N SER A 92 -10.28 11.04 -17.76
CA SER A 92 -10.71 11.84 -18.92
C SER A 92 -9.84 11.65 -20.17
N VAL A 93 -8.57 11.25 -20.01
CA VAL A 93 -7.61 11.18 -21.13
C VAL A 93 -7.02 9.78 -21.29
N ILE A 94 -6.42 9.23 -20.23
CA ILE A 94 -5.59 8.03 -20.34
C ILE A 94 -6.46 6.80 -20.60
N LEU A 95 -7.49 6.55 -19.79
CA LEU A 95 -8.35 5.38 -19.91
C LEU A 95 -9.15 5.36 -21.24
N PRO A 96 -9.76 6.47 -21.72
CA PRO A 96 -10.41 6.51 -23.03
C PRO A 96 -9.43 6.26 -24.20
N HIS A 97 -8.20 6.80 -24.11
CA HIS A 97 -7.16 6.51 -25.09
C HIS A 97 -6.79 5.03 -25.12
N LEU A 98 -6.61 4.41 -23.94
CA LEU A 98 -6.32 2.98 -23.82
C LEU A 98 -7.48 2.10 -24.30
N ALA A 99 -8.72 2.52 -24.07
CA ALA A 99 -9.91 1.82 -24.59
C ALA A 99 -9.88 1.76 -26.12
N THR A 100 -9.59 2.89 -26.78
CA THR A 100 -9.44 2.94 -28.24
C THR A 100 -8.25 2.12 -28.73
N ARG A 101 -7.07 2.31 -28.11
CA ARG A 101 -5.83 1.64 -28.53
C ARG A 101 -5.91 0.12 -28.38
N ASN A 102 -6.52 -0.36 -27.31
CA ASN A 102 -6.59 -1.79 -26.98
C ASN A 102 -7.91 -2.43 -27.40
N ASN A 103 -8.71 -1.77 -28.25
CA ASN A 103 -10.02 -2.25 -28.66
C ASN A 103 -10.00 -3.67 -29.28
N THR A 104 -8.92 -4.03 -29.96
CA THR A 104 -8.76 -5.37 -30.55
C THR A 104 -8.42 -6.43 -29.50
N THR A 105 -7.52 -6.12 -28.56
CA THR A 105 -7.05 -7.09 -27.56
C THR A 105 -8.00 -7.19 -26.37
N ARG A 106 -8.79 -6.13 -26.12
CA ARG A 106 -9.68 -5.95 -24.97
C ARG A 106 -8.97 -6.25 -23.64
N LYS A 107 -7.68 -5.93 -23.56
CA LYS A 107 -6.84 -6.18 -22.37
C LYS A 107 -6.35 -4.88 -21.76
N LEU A 108 -6.47 -4.79 -20.43
CA LEU A 108 -5.91 -3.70 -19.64
C LEU A 108 -5.17 -4.27 -18.42
N ARG A 109 -3.95 -3.78 -18.19
CA ARG A 109 -3.10 -4.16 -17.06
C ARG A 109 -2.61 -2.89 -16.40
N ILE A 110 -2.89 -2.73 -15.11
CA ILE A 110 -2.50 -1.57 -14.33
C ILE A 110 -1.74 -2.05 -13.10
N TRP A 111 -0.73 -1.31 -12.68
CA TRP A 111 0.03 -1.60 -11.46
C TRP A 111 0.06 -0.38 -10.55
N SER A 112 -0.50 -0.53 -9.34
CA SER A 112 -0.34 0.40 -8.22
C SER A 112 0.82 -0.09 -7.36
N ALA A 113 1.98 0.56 -7.50
CA ALA A 113 3.20 0.23 -6.78
C ALA A 113 3.31 1.07 -5.51
N GLY A 114 3.38 0.43 -4.34
CA GLY A 114 3.29 1.10 -3.04
C GLY A 114 1.83 1.42 -2.67
N CYS A 115 0.93 0.45 -2.83
CA CYS A 115 -0.51 0.67 -2.71
C CYS A 115 -1.01 0.90 -1.27
N ALA A 116 -0.13 0.74 -0.27
CA ALA A 116 -0.41 0.88 1.15
C ALA A 116 -1.69 0.13 1.58
N THR A 117 -2.66 0.85 2.14
CA THR A 117 -3.93 0.27 2.61
C THR A 117 -4.98 0.15 1.51
N GLY A 118 -4.59 0.28 0.22
CA GLY A 118 -5.37 -0.11 -0.95
C GLY A 118 -6.24 1.00 -1.58
N GLN A 119 -6.33 2.18 -0.97
CA GLN A 119 -7.19 3.27 -1.44
C GLN A 119 -6.87 3.71 -2.86
N GLU A 120 -5.59 3.78 -3.24
CA GLU A 120 -5.19 4.11 -4.62
C GLU A 120 -5.67 3.05 -5.60
N ALA A 121 -5.41 1.77 -5.31
CA ALA A 121 -5.84 0.65 -6.15
C ALA A 121 -7.36 0.63 -6.34
N TYR A 122 -8.13 0.88 -5.27
CA TYR A 122 -9.59 1.00 -5.35
C TYR A 122 -10.04 2.25 -6.11
N SER A 123 -9.33 3.37 -5.98
CA SER A 123 -9.62 4.60 -6.76
C SER A 123 -9.42 4.37 -8.26
N ILE A 124 -8.35 3.65 -8.63
CA ILE A 124 -8.10 3.22 -10.01
C ILE A 124 -9.21 2.28 -10.47
N ALA A 125 -9.59 1.29 -9.65
CA ALA A 125 -10.63 0.33 -10.01
C ALA A 125 -11.99 1.00 -10.23
N MET A 126 -12.34 2.03 -9.45
CA MET A 126 -13.54 2.83 -9.67
C MET A 126 -13.47 3.61 -10.99
N ALA A 127 -12.36 4.31 -11.25
CA ALA A 127 -12.19 5.06 -12.50
C ALA A 127 -12.23 4.18 -13.75
N VAL A 128 -11.65 2.97 -13.66
CA VAL A 128 -11.75 1.96 -14.72
C VAL A 128 -13.18 1.49 -14.90
N SER A 129 -13.90 1.23 -13.80
CA SER A 129 -15.28 0.76 -13.88
C SER A 129 -16.17 1.78 -14.60
N GLU A 130 -16.04 3.08 -14.33
CA GLU A 130 -16.82 4.11 -15.05
C GLU A 130 -16.66 4.10 -16.58
N ILE A 131 -15.55 3.57 -17.11
CA ILE A 131 -15.26 3.60 -18.56
C ILE A 131 -15.48 2.23 -19.21
N PHE A 132 -15.28 1.15 -18.45
CA PHE A 132 -15.27 -0.21 -18.99
C PHE A 132 -16.42 -1.11 -18.46
N GLU A 133 -17.23 -0.66 -17.49
CA GLU A 133 -18.28 -1.47 -16.83
C GLU A 133 -19.41 -1.93 -17.78
N GLU A 134 -19.66 -1.23 -18.88
CA GLU A 134 -20.66 -1.64 -19.89
C GLU A 134 -20.16 -2.77 -20.82
N GLU A 135 -18.84 -3.00 -20.88
CA GLU A 135 -18.24 -3.99 -21.77
C GLU A 135 -17.63 -5.15 -20.97
N ARG A 136 -18.47 -6.14 -20.61
CA ARG A 136 -18.07 -7.45 -20.02
C ARG A 136 -17.07 -8.26 -20.87
N THR A 137 -16.60 -7.69 -21.97
CA THR A 137 -15.65 -8.22 -22.95
C THR A 137 -14.19 -7.90 -22.61
N TRP A 138 -13.93 -6.95 -21.70
CA TRP A 138 -12.58 -6.57 -21.32
C TRP A 138 -11.98 -7.46 -20.22
N ASP A 139 -10.78 -7.97 -20.48
CA ASP A 139 -9.90 -8.59 -19.49
C ASP A 139 -9.05 -7.50 -18.82
N ILE A 140 -9.50 -7.05 -17.65
CA ILE A 140 -8.85 -6.00 -16.87
C ILE A 140 -8.25 -6.58 -15.60
N LYS A 141 -6.96 -6.31 -15.35
CA LYS A 141 -6.30 -6.66 -14.08
C LYS A 141 -5.54 -5.47 -13.50
N ILE A 142 -5.74 -5.25 -12.21
CA ILE A 142 -5.01 -4.26 -11.41
C ILE A 142 -4.15 -5.04 -10.42
N LEU A 143 -2.84 -4.99 -10.60
CA LEU A 143 -1.89 -5.44 -9.59
C LEU A 143 -1.67 -4.30 -8.60
N ALA A 144 -1.75 -4.58 -7.31
CA ALA A 144 -1.48 -3.62 -6.25
C ALA A 144 -0.47 -4.25 -5.31
N SER A 145 0.70 -3.63 -5.16
CA SER A 145 1.79 -4.22 -4.39
C SER A 145 2.35 -3.28 -3.35
N ASP A 146 2.73 -3.82 -2.20
CA ASP A 146 3.40 -3.07 -1.14
C ASP A 146 4.40 -3.94 -0.38
N VAL A 147 5.35 -3.30 0.28
CA VAL A 147 6.27 -3.92 1.24
C VAL A 147 5.64 -4.02 2.63
N ASP A 148 4.71 -3.13 2.97
CA ASP A 148 3.95 -3.15 4.21
C ASP A 148 2.84 -4.19 4.13
N THR A 149 3.14 -5.33 4.72
CA THR A 149 2.23 -6.46 4.71
C THR A 149 1.03 -6.32 5.64
N ASP A 150 1.08 -5.43 6.63
CA ASP A 150 -0.09 -5.12 7.46
C ASP A 150 -1.05 -4.19 6.72
N ALA A 151 -0.49 -3.24 5.95
CA ALA A 151 -1.27 -2.42 5.05
C ALA A 151 -1.98 -3.26 3.97
N LEU A 152 -1.29 -4.24 3.39
CA LEU A 152 -1.90 -5.18 2.43
C LEU A 152 -3.06 -6.00 3.00
N LYS A 153 -3.02 -6.38 4.30
CA LYS A 153 -4.16 -7.06 4.93
C LYS A 153 -5.39 -6.16 4.99
N ILE A 154 -5.19 -4.87 5.24
CA ILE A 154 -6.29 -3.88 5.22
C ILE A 154 -6.82 -3.72 3.80
N ALA A 155 -5.93 -3.56 2.82
CA ALA A 155 -6.27 -3.46 1.41
C ALA A 155 -7.10 -4.66 0.93
N TYR A 156 -6.67 -5.88 1.28
CA TYR A 156 -7.36 -7.12 0.93
C TYR A 156 -8.76 -7.22 1.56
N ARG A 157 -8.90 -6.79 2.83
CA ARG A 157 -10.22 -6.76 3.50
C ARG A 157 -11.13 -5.72 2.87
N GLY A 158 -10.58 -4.58 2.43
CA GLY A 158 -11.33 -3.49 1.80
C GLY A 158 -12.35 -2.85 2.73
N ILE A 159 -12.08 -2.83 4.04
CA ILE A 159 -12.94 -2.25 5.07
C ILE A 159 -12.33 -0.93 5.54
N TYR A 160 -13.09 0.15 5.44
CA TYR A 160 -12.62 1.50 5.73
C TYR A 160 -13.58 2.27 6.65
N PRO A 161 -13.09 3.12 7.57
CA PRO A 161 -13.95 3.93 8.43
C PRO A 161 -14.86 4.86 7.64
N GLU A 162 -16.13 4.94 8.02
CA GLU A 162 -17.17 5.73 7.34
C GLU A 162 -16.79 7.21 7.20
N GLU A 163 -16.24 7.81 8.25
CA GLU A 163 -15.82 9.22 8.26
C GLU A 163 -14.77 9.52 7.17
N CYS A 164 -13.75 8.66 7.05
CA CYS A 164 -12.71 8.80 6.04
C CYS A 164 -13.28 8.66 4.61
N MET A 165 -14.18 7.70 4.43
CA MET A 165 -14.82 7.43 3.14
C MET A 165 -15.70 8.60 2.69
N GLN A 166 -16.51 9.16 3.58
CA GLN A 166 -17.40 10.29 3.28
C GLN A 166 -16.63 11.57 2.93
N GLN A 167 -15.43 11.75 3.47
CA GLN A 167 -14.59 12.91 3.18
C GLN A 167 -13.82 12.78 1.86
N GLN A 168 -13.49 11.56 1.43
CA GLN A 168 -12.53 11.33 0.33
C GLN A 168 -13.16 10.76 -0.94
N VAL A 169 -14.33 10.12 -0.85
CA VAL A 169 -14.96 9.42 -1.98
C VAL A 169 -16.27 10.12 -2.33
N PRO A 170 -16.51 10.45 -3.62
CA PRO A 170 -17.79 11.00 -4.07
C PRO A 170 -18.97 10.09 -3.66
N ILE A 171 -20.11 10.71 -3.31
CA ILE A 171 -21.27 9.98 -2.78
C ILE A 171 -21.83 8.95 -3.77
N GLU A 172 -21.75 9.26 -5.07
CA GLU A 172 -22.15 8.38 -6.15
C GLU A 172 -21.29 7.11 -6.16
N TYR A 173 -19.99 7.26 -5.92
CA TYR A 173 -19.04 6.15 -5.88
C TYR A 173 -19.22 5.32 -4.60
N LEU A 174 -19.50 5.96 -3.46
CA LEU A 174 -19.86 5.25 -2.22
C LEU A 174 -21.07 4.33 -2.43
N ASN A 175 -22.12 4.85 -3.06
CA ASN A 175 -23.36 4.11 -3.30
C ASN A 175 -23.18 2.96 -4.32
N ARG A 176 -22.34 3.15 -5.34
CA ARG A 176 -22.12 2.16 -6.40
C ARG A 176 -21.13 1.07 -6.00
N TYR A 177 -20.03 1.45 -5.34
CA TYR A 177 -18.86 0.59 -5.16
C TYR A 177 -18.64 0.08 -3.73
N PHE A 178 -19.35 0.63 -2.75
CA PHE A 178 -19.21 0.23 -1.36
C PHE A 178 -20.53 -0.25 -0.76
N THR A 179 -20.43 -1.00 0.32
CA THR A 179 -21.55 -1.45 1.15
C THR A 179 -21.39 -0.85 2.53
N LYS A 180 -22.38 -0.07 2.97
CA LYS A 180 -22.39 0.49 4.32
C LYS A 180 -22.63 -0.63 5.34
N GLY A 181 -21.76 -0.73 6.33
CA GLY A 181 -21.90 -1.71 7.40
C GLY A 181 -23.06 -1.40 8.33
N THR A 182 -23.69 -2.44 8.87
CA THR A 182 -24.81 -2.35 9.81
C THR A 182 -24.53 -3.19 11.07
N GLY A 183 -25.27 -2.94 12.15
CA GLY A 183 -25.09 -3.65 13.42
C GLY A 183 -23.67 -3.52 13.96
N ARG A 184 -22.99 -4.65 14.19
CA ARG A 184 -21.60 -4.69 14.68
C ARG A 184 -20.56 -4.07 13.71
N ASN A 185 -20.93 -3.88 12.45
CA ASN A 185 -20.08 -3.28 11.42
C ASN A 185 -20.48 -1.81 11.11
N SER A 186 -21.38 -1.21 11.91
CA SER A 186 -21.74 0.20 11.75
C SER A 186 -20.51 1.10 11.85
N GLY A 187 -20.48 2.20 11.08
CA GLY A 187 -19.34 3.12 11.03
C GLY A 187 -18.22 2.69 10.06
N PHE A 188 -18.46 1.68 9.21
CA PHE A 188 -17.52 1.22 8.19
C PHE A 188 -18.18 1.05 6.83
N PHE A 189 -17.39 1.16 5.77
CA PHE A 189 -17.72 0.71 4.42
C PHE A 189 -16.88 -0.49 4.02
N LEU A 190 -17.49 -1.42 3.29
CA LEU A 190 -16.83 -2.55 2.65
C LEU A 190 -16.81 -2.35 1.12
N ALA A 191 -15.64 -2.45 0.50
CA ALA A 191 -15.49 -2.48 -0.96
C ALA A 191 -16.25 -3.69 -1.54
N ARG A 192 -17.11 -3.45 -2.53
CA ARG A 192 -17.90 -4.51 -3.17
C ARG A 192 -17.00 -5.49 -3.90
N GLU A 193 -17.50 -6.71 -4.09
CA GLU A 193 -16.76 -7.80 -4.73
C GLU A 193 -16.32 -7.44 -6.17
N ALA A 194 -17.11 -6.66 -6.91
CA ALA A 194 -16.75 -6.20 -8.25
C ALA A 194 -15.41 -5.45 -8.29
N LEU A 195 -15.16 -4.55 -7.33
CA LEU A 195 -13.86 -3.89 -7.22
C LEU A 195 -12.76 -4.86 -6.81
N ARG A 196 -13.05 -5.75 -5.86
CA ARG A 196 -12.05 -6.69 -5.32
C ARG A 196 -11.62 -7.76 -6.34
N LYS A 197 -12.51 -8.22 -7.21
CA LYS A 197 -12.20 -9.21 -8.26
C LYS A 197 -11.17 -8.72 -9.27
N ASN A 198 -11.19 -7.42 -9.56
CA ASN A 198 -10.29 -6.81 -10.54
C ASN A 198 -8.95 -6.38 -9.93
N SER A 199 -8.82 -6.41 -8.59
CA SER A 199 -7.62 -6.01 -7.85
C SER A 199 -6.93 -7.22 -7.20
N CYS A 200 -5.71 -7.52 -7.63
CA CYS A 200 -4.85 -8.49 -6.99
C CYS A 200 -3.84 -7.78 -6.09
N PHE A 201 -3.83 -8.14 -4.79
CA PHE A 201 -2.90 -7.57 -3.82
C PHE A 201 -1.74 -8.54 -3.55
N ALA A 202 -0.49 -8.09 -3.77
CA ALA A 202 0.69 -8.93 -3.62
C ALA A 202 1.78 -8.24 -2.78
N GLY A 203 2.45 -9.00 -1.91
CA GLY A 203 3.66 -8.51 -1.23
C GLY A 203 4.84 -8.53 -2.20
N SER A 204 5.57 -7.41 -2.32
CA SER A 204 6.77 -7.36 -3.15
C SER A 204 7.84 -6.44 -2.56
N THR A 205 9.05 -6.96 -2.39
CA THR A 205 10.25 -6.14 -2.14
C THR A 205 10.66 -5.44 -3.43
N LEU A 206 10.85 -4.11 -3.43
CA LEU A 206 11.22 -3.32 -4.62
C LEU A 206 12.50 -3.83 -5.32
N SER A 207 13.43 -4.47 -4.60
CA SER A 207 14.64 -5.07 -5.17
C SER A 207 14.45 -6.49 -5.74
N ILE A 208 13.29 -7.13 -5.53
CA ILE A 208 12.96 -8.50 -5.96
C ILE A 208 11.95 -8.49 -7.14
N LEU A 209 11.65 -7.34 -7.72
CA LEU A 209 10.88 -7.24 -8.96
C LEU A 209 11.73 -7.68 -10.17
N THR A 210 12.24 -8.92 -10.13
CA THR A 210 12.58 -9.66 -11.34
C THR A 210 11.26 -10.12 -11.91
N PHE A 211 10.86 -9.57 -13.05
CA PHE A 211 9.70 -10.04 -13.80
C PHE A 211 9.94 -11.50 -14.20
N HIS A 212 9.53 -12.45 -13.36
CA HIS A 212 9.29 -13.81 -13.83
C HIS A 212 8.01 -13.78 -14.65
N SER A 213 8.23 -13.64 -15.95
CA SER A 213 7.34 -14.06 -17.02
C SER A 213 6.94 -15.51 -16.77
N GLU A 214 5.86 -15.75 -16.03
CA GLU A 214 5.03 -16.96 -16.08
C GLU A 214 3.84 -16.80 -15.12
N ALA A 215 2.92 -15.89 -15.47
CA ALA A 215 1.52 -15.87 -15.05
C ALA A 215 0.80 -14.69 -15.74
N LEU A 216 0.65 -14.76 -17.06
CA LEU A 216 -0.29 -13.93 -17.82
C LEU A 216 -0.95 -14.75 -18.92
#